data_AF-A0A7G9B3H3-F1
#
_entry.id   AF-A0A7G9B3H3-F1
#
_cell.length_a   1.000
_cell.length_b   1.000
_cell.length_c   1.000
_cell.angle_alpha   90.00
_cell.angle_beta   90.00
_cell.angle_gamma   90.00
#
_symmetry.space_group_name_H-M   'P 1'
#
loop_
_entity.id
_entity.type
_entity.pdbx_description
1 polymer ?
#
loop_
_entity_poly.entity_id
_entity_poly.type
_entity_poly.pdbx_seq_one_letter_code
_entity_poly.pdbx_strand_id
1 'polypeptide(L)'
;MLEYEQAYPVHVSEREILDAMNYAKGDGSGSASGHISNKTMYIALNYQQVIERMNQETRDDIACHLELLKREAARIEFYVSLLDQRQEEVIRYSYFEQLTNEEAGTKMHLAARTIKDIKKRAIDALTEMYNYISELQK
;
A
#
# COMPACT_ATOMS: atom_id res chain seq x y z
N MET A 1 9.13 -0.05 1.39
CA MET A 1 8.24 -1.13 1.88
C MET A 1 7.23 -1.51 0.80
N LEU A 2 6.37 -0.61 0.31
CA LEU A 2 5.40 -0.96 -0.74
C LEU A 2 5.99 -1.36 -2.10
N GLU A 3 7.11 -0.78 -2.54
CA GLU A 3 7.74 -1.18 -3.82
C GLU A 3 8.32 -2.60 -3.78
N TYR A 4 8.72 -3.07 -2.59
CA TYR A 4 9.20 -4.44 -2.39
C TYR A 4 8.07 -5.47 -2.48
N GLU A 5 6.88 -5.13 -1.97
CA GLU A 5 5.68 -5.97 -2.04
C GLU A 5 5.09 -6.01 -3.46
N GLN A 6 5.25 -4.94 -4.24
CA GLN A 6 4.93 -4.94 -5.68
C GLN A 6 5.90 -5.81 -6.48
N ALA A 7 7.20 -5.79 -6.14
CA ALA A 7 8.22 -6.61 -6.78
C ALA A 7 8.10 -8.11 -6.43
N TYR A 8 7.53 -8.43 -5.26
CA TYR A 8 7.33 -9.79 -4.76
C TYR A 8 5.93 -9.97 -4.18
N PRO A 9 4.89 -10.05 -5.04
CA PRO A 9 3.55 -10.41 -4.60
C PRO A 9 3.58 -11.78 -3.91
N VAL A 10 2.74 -11.99 -2.88
CA VAL A 10 2.54 -13.32 -2.28
C VAL A 10 2.06 -14.26 -3.38
N HIS A 11 2.96 -15.11 -3.86
CA HIS A 11 2.70 -16.06 -4.92
C HIS A 11 2.31 -17.39 -4.32
N VAL A 12 1.06 -17.80 -4.55
CA VAL A 12 0.68 -19.20 -4.31
C VAL A 12 1.47 -20.07 -5.27
N SER A 13 2.36 -20.89 -4.73
CA SER A 13 3.31 -21.70 -5.48
C SER A 13 2.65 -22.96 -6.03
N GLU A 14 3.22 -23.54 -7.08
CA GLU A 14 2.81 -24.84 -7.65
C GLU A 14 2.73 -25.95 -6.58
N ARG A 15 3.51 -25.82 -5.50
CA ARG A 15 3.52 -26.74 -4.36
C ARG A 15 2.25 -26.69 -3.53
N GLU A 16 1.71 -25.49 -3.30
CA GLU A 16 0.45 -25.31 -2.57
C GLU A 16 -0.75 -25.82 -3.39
N ILE A 17 -0.64 -25.77 -4.72
CA ILE A 17 -1.61 -26.39 -5.65
C ILE A 17 -1.56 -27.92 -5.52
N LEU A 18 -0.36 -28.50 -5.56
CA LEU A 18 -0.17 -29.96 -5.41
C LEU A 18 -0.71 -30.47 -4.07
N ASP A 19 -0.48 -29.73 -2.98
CA ASP A 19 -1.00 -30.08 -1.66
C ASP A 19 -2.54 -30.01 -1.65
N ALA A 20 -3.14 -28.92 -2.14
CA ALA A 20 -4.60 -28.82 -2.24
C ALA A 20 -5.23 -29.93 -3.12
N MET A 21 -4.56 -30.33 -4.20
CA MET A 21 -4.97 -31.42 -5.08
C MET A 21 -4.88 -32.80 -4.41
N ASN A 22 -3.92 -32.99 -3.50
CA ASN A 22 -3.75 -34.24 -2.76
C ASN A 22 -4.86 -34.40 -1.69
N TYR A 23 -5.28 -33.30 -1.06
CA TYR A 23 -6.35 -33.28 -0.07
C TYR A 23 -7.77 -33.30 -0.66
N ALA A 24 -7.96 -32.90 -1.92
CA ALA A 24 -9.27 -32.93 -2.60
C ALA A 24 -9.69 -34.34 -3.07
N LYS A 25 -8.80 -35.33 -3.03
CA LYS A 25 -9.15 -36.74 -3.30
C LYS A 25 -9.89 -37.32 -2.09
N GLY A 26 -11.22 -37.25 -2.12
CA GLY A 26 -12.08 -38.03 -1.23
C GLY A 26 -11.78 -39.52 -1.31
N ASP A 27 -11.96 -40.22 -0.19
CA ASP A 27 -11.72 -41.65 -0.08
C ASP A 27 -12.45 -42.40 -1.21
N GLY A 28 -11.65 -43.14 -1.98
CA GLY A 28 -12.10 -43.84 -3.17
C GLY A 28 -11.23 -45.07 -3.30
N SER A 29 -11.67 -46.12 -2.62
CA SER A 29 -11.08 -47.46 -2.58
C SER A 29 -10.59 -47.97 -3.95
N GLY A 30 -9.33 -48.43 -4.00
CA GLY A 30 -8.91 -49.59 -4.80
C GLY A 30 -8.36 -49.35 -6.22
N SER A 31 -7.08 -49.69 -6.34
CA SER A 31 -6.41 -50.31 -7.52
C SER A 31 -5.73 -49.45 -8.60
N ALA A 32 -4.61 -50.01 -9.05
CA ALA A 32 -3.78 -49.72 -10.24
C ALA A 32 -2.72 -48.60 -10.17
N SER A 33 -1.49 -49.07 -9.91
CA SER A 33 -0.22 -48.67 -10.53
C SER A 33 -0.30 -47.67 -11.71
N GLY A 34 0.39 -46.54 -11.58
CA GLY A 34 1.15 -45.92 -12.69
C GLY A 34 0.41 -45.07 -13.73
N HIS A 35 -0.89 -44.74 -13.56
CA HIS A 35 -1.57 -43.85 -14.51
C HIS A 35 -2.32 -42.71 -13.83
N ILE A 36 -1.80 -41.48 -14.01
CA ILE A 36 -2.51 -40.26 -13.65
C ILE A 36 -3.64 -40.07 -14.66
N SER A 37 -4.89 -40.07 -14.20
CA SER A 37 -6.06 -39.89 -15.08
C SER A 37 -6.04 -38.51 -15.76
N ASN A 38 -6.45 -38.43 -17.03
CA ASN A 38 -6.63 -37.15 -17.73
C ASN A 38 -7.52 -36.14 -16.96
N LYS A 39 -8.42 -36.64 -16.10
CA LYS A 39 -9.21 -35.79 -15.19
C LYS A 39 -8.33 -35.05 -14.19
N THR A 40 -7.29 -35.68 -13.66
CA THR A 40 -6.32 -35.04 -12.75
C THR A 40 -5.53 -33.94 -13.47
N MET A 41 -5.13 -34.16 -14.72
CA MET A 41 -4.47 -33.14 -15.54
C MET A 41 -5.40 -31.96 -15.84
N TYR A 42 -6.67 -32.24 -16.19
CA TYR A 42 -7.67 -31.20 -16.42
C TYR A 42 -7.98 -30.38 -15.16
N ILE A 43 -8.06 -31.04 -14.00
CA ILE A 43 -8.23 -30.37 -12.70
C ILE A 43 -7.02 -29.47 -12.42
N ALA A 44 -5.78 -29.97 -12.56
CA ALA A 44 -4.58 -29.15 -12.37
C ALA A 44 -4.58 -27.89 -13.26
N LEU A 45 -4.88 -28.06 -14.55
CA LEU A 45 -4.91 -26.96 -15.51
C LEU A 45 -6.00 -25.92 -15.16
N ASN A 46 -7.18 -26.38 -14.74
CA ASN A 46 -8.26 -25.48 -14.34
C ASN A 46 -7.89 -24.71 -13.05
N TYR A 47 -7.31 -25.38 -12.05
CA TYR A 47 -6.83 -24.73 -10.83
C TYR A 47 -5.71 -23.71 -11.12
N GLN A 48 -4.74 -24.05 -11.98
CA GLN A 48 -3.68 -23.12 -12.39
C GLN A 48 -4.26 -21.87 -13.05
N GLN A 49 -5.19 -22.03 -14.00
CA GLN A 49 -5.85 -20.91 -14.67
C GLN A 49 -6.63 -20.02 -13.70
N VAL A 50 -7.35 -20.62 -12.74
CA VAL A 50 -8.09 -19.87 -11.70
C VAL A 50 -7.12 -19.10 -10.80
N ILE A 51 -5.99 -19.69 -10.41
CA ILE A 51 -4.99 -19.04 -9.56
C ILE A 51 -4.25 -17.93 -10.29
N GLU A 52 -3.85 -18.15 -11.54
CA GLU A 52 -3.23 -17.12 -12.37
C GLU A 52 -4.15 -15.91 -12.52
N ARG A 53 -5.44 -16.16 -12.78
CA ARG A 53 -6.46 -15.12 -12.83
C ARG A 53 -6.59 -14.39 -11.49
N MET A 54 -6.70 -15.11 -10.37
CA MET A 54 -6.84 -14.50 -9.05
C MET A 54 -5.60 -13.69 -8.65
N ASN A 55 -4.41 -14.16 -8.99
CA ASN A 55 -3.14 -13.45 -8.79
C ASN A 55 -3.07 -12.19 -9.65
N GLN A 56 -3.57 -12.26 -10.89
CA GLN A 56 -3.62 -11.09 -11.77
C GLN A 56 -4.61 -10.05 -11.25
N GLU A 57 -5.83 -10.46 -10.87
CA GLU A 57 -6.82 -9.58 -10.25
C GLU A 57 -6.25 -8.91 -8.99
N THR A 58 -5.58 -9.68 -8.12
CA THR A 58 -4.92 -9.15 -6.91
C THR A 58 -3.81 -8.15 -7.25
N ARG A 59 -2.98 -8.42 -8.27
CA ARG A 59 -1.92 -7.50 -8.71
C ARG A 59 -2.50 -6.20 -9.26
N ASP A 60 -3.57 -6.29 -10.05
CA ASP A 60 -4.25 -5.13 -10.63
C ASP A 60 -4.89 -4.27 -9.52
N ASP A 61 -5.50 -4.90 -8.50
CA ASP A 61 -6.03 -4.22 -7.32
C ASP A 61 -4.93 -3.49 -6.53
N ILE A 62 -3.79 -4.16 -6.29
CA ILE A 62 -2.63 -3.54 -5.63
C ILE A 62 -2.12 -2.34 -6.45
N ALA A 63 -2.01 -2.49 -7.77
CA ALA A 63 -1.56 -1.42 -8.65
C ALA A 63 -2.51 -0.21 -8.62
N CYS A 64 -3.83 -0.45 -8.63
CA CYS A 64 -4.83 0.59 -8.51
C CYS A 64 -4.74 1.31 -7.16
N HIS A 65 -4.60 0.58 -6.06
CA HIS A 65 -4.47 1.17 -4.73
C HIS A 65 -3.19 2.01 -4.60
N LEU A 66 -2.08 1.52 -5.15
CA LEU A 66 -0.80 2.21 -5.14
C LEU A 66 -0.86 3.52 -5.94
N GLU A 67 -1.53 3.53 -7.09
CA GLU A 67 -1.74 4.74 -7.88
C GLU A 67 -2.59 5.78 -7.13
N LEU A 68 -3.63 5.34 -6.42
CA LEU A 68 -4.44 6.22 -5.57
C LEU A 68 -3.60 6.83 -4.44
N LEU A 69 -2.79 6.02 -3.75
CA LEU A 69 -1.91 6.51 -2.68
C LEU A 69 -0.85 7.49 -3.21
N LYS A 70 -0.28 7.23 -4.40
CA LYS A 70 0.67 8.17 -5.04
C LYS A 70 0.03 9.51 -5.33
N ARG A 71 -1.19 9.52 -5.85
CA ARG A 71 -1.94 10.76 -6.11
C ARG A 71 -2.23 11.52 -4.82
N GLU A 72 -2.62 10.81 -3.76
CA GLU A 72 -2.88 11.43 -2.46
C GLU A 72 -1.59 12.01 -1.85
N ALA A 73 -0.47 11.29 -1.92
CA ALA A 73 0.82 11.78 -1.47
C ALA A 73 1.26 13.04 -2.24
N ALA A 74 1.17 13.02 -3.57
CA ALA A 74 1.47 14.18 -4.41
C ALA A 74 0.57 15.39 -4.08
N ARG A 75 -0.71 15.13 -3.76
CA ARG A 75 -1.65 16.16 -3.32
C ARG A 75 -1.25 16.77 -1.98
N ILE A 76 -0.83 15.96 -1.00
CA ILE A 76 -0.32 16.44 0.29
C ILE A 76 0.93 17.30 0.08
N GLU A 77 1.89 16.83 -0.72
CA GLU A 77 3.10 17.60 -1.03
C GLU A 77 2.77 18.96 -1.66
N PHE A 78 1.81 18.98 -2.59
CA PHE A 78 1.34 20.21 -3.20
C PHE A 78 0.80 21.20 -2.16
N TYR A 79 -0.12 20.80 -1.28
CA TYR A 79 -0.63 21.72 -0.25
C TYR A 79 0.44 22.18 0.74
N VAL A 80 1.37 21.31 1.11
CA VAL A 80 2.48 21.68 1.99
C VAL A 80 3.35 22.76 1.34
N SER A 81 3.56 22.71 0.02
CA SER A 81 4.29 23.76 -0.72
C SER A 81 3.52 25.07 -0.90
N LEU A 82 2.21 25.11 -0.60
CA LEU A 82 1.41 26.34 -0.59
C LEU A 82 1.45 27.08 0.75
N LEU A 83 1.99 26.45 1.80
CA LEU A 83 2.17 27.10 3.10
C LEU A 83 3.24 28.19 3.02
N ASP A 84 3.24 29.10 3.99
CA ASP A 84 4.38 30.01 4.12
C ASP A 84 5.65 29.22 4.44
N GLN A 85 6.80 29.75 4.02
CA GLN A 85 8.09 29.04 4.11
C GLN A 85 8.37 28.47 5.50
N ARG A 86 8.06 29.20 6.58
CA ARG A 86 8.35 28.72 7.94
C ARG A 86 7.41 27.60 8.35
N GLN A 87 6.15 27.66 7.91
CA GLN A 87 5.19 26.57 8.12
C GLN A 87 5.56 25.34 7.31
N GLU A 88 5.91 25.49 6.03
CA GLU A 88 6.37 24.39 5.18
C GLU A 88 7.56 23.67 5.80
N GLU A 89 8.61 24.41 6.19
CA GLU A 89 9.81 23.85 6.81
C GLU A 89 9.49 23.07 8.08
N VAL A 90 8.64 23.62 8.97
CA VAL A 90 8.24 22.93 10.21
C VAL A 90 7.43 21.65 9.92
N ILE A 91 6.56 21.66 8.91
CA ILE A 91 5.81 20.47 8.51
C ILE A 91 6.74 19.40 7.92
N ARG A 92 7.67 19.79 7.04
CA ARG A 92 8.69 18.88 6.49
C ARG A 92 9.53 18.26 7.59
N TYR A 93 10.07 19.07 8.51
CA TYR A 93 10.83 18.56 9.65
C TYR A 93 10.04 17.61 10.53
N SER A 94 8.78 17.93 10.82
CA SER A 94 7.97 17.13 11.75
C SER A 94 7.48 15.81 11.14
N TYR A 95 7.05 15.82 9.88
CA TYR A 95 6.32 14.68 9.29
C TYR A 95 7.09 13.93 8.20
N PHE A 96 7.99 14.61 7.48
CA PHE A 96 8.79 13.98 6.42
C PHE A 96 10.14 13.51 6.97
N GLU A 97 10.78 14.33 7.82
CA GLU A 97 12.05 14.00 8.47
C GLU A 97 11.90 13.40 9.88
N GLN A 98 10.68 13.39 10.44
CA GLN A 98 10.37 12.83 11.76
C GLN A 98 11.20 13.41 12.92
N LEU A 99 11.57 14.69 12.83
CA LEU A 99 12.31 15.40 13.86
C LEU A 99 11.39 15.79 15.03
N THR A 100 11.94 15.74 16.24
CA THR A 100 11.32 16.33 17.42
C THR A 100 11.24 17.86 17.30
N ASN A 101 10.34 18.49 18.07
CA ASN A 101 10.24 19.95 18.06
C ASN A 101 11.55 20.63 18.54
N GLU A 102 12.36 19.94 19.34
CA GLU A 102 13.66 20.44 19.82
C GLU A 102 14.73 20.40 18.72
N GLU A 103 14.79 19.31 17.95
CA GLU A 103 15.70 19.18 16.81
C GLU A 103 15.34 20.16 15.69
N ALA A 104 14.05 20.25 15.35
CA ALA A 104 13.55 21.24 14.37
C ALA A 104 13.80 22.68 14.85
N GLY A 105 13.62 22.94 16.16
CA GLY A 105 13.94 24.23 16.77
C GLY A 105 15.42 24.57 16.64
N THR A 106 16.29 23.58 16.87
CA THR A 106 17.74 23.75 16.71
C THR A 106 18.11 24.07 15.26
N LYS A 107 17.54 23.36 14.27
CA LYS A 107 17.77 23.62 12.83
C LYS A 107 17.29 25.01 12.40
N MET A 108 16.16 25.47 12.93
CA MET A 108 15.56 26.76 12.55
C MET A 108 16.00 27.93 13.44
N HIS A 109 16.85 27.68 14.44
CA HIS A 109 17.23 28.65 15.48
C HIS A 109 16.01 29.24 16.23
N LEU A 110 15.05 28.38 16.58
CA LEU A 110 13.82 28.72 17.29
C LEU A 110 13.64 27.86 18.55
N ALA A 111 12.91 28.39 19.53
CA ALA A 111 12.50 27.59 20.67
C ALA A 111 11.50 26.50 20.24
N ALA A 112 11.57 25.32 20.87
CA ALA A 112 10.66 24.20 20.60
C ALA A 112 9.17 24.58 20.76
N ARG A 113 8.87 25.52 21.67
CA ARG A 113 7.51 26.08 21.82
C ARG A 113 7.06 26.81 20.56
N THR A 114 7.93 27.64 19.97
CA THR A 114 7.63 28.36 18.72
C THR A 114 7.42 27.40 17.56
N ILE A 115 8.20 26.32 17.47
CA ILE A 115 8.00 25.26 16.48
C ILE A 115 6.62 24.62 16.64
N LYS A 116 6.23 24.29 17.88
CA LYS A 116 4.90 23.75 18.17
C LYS A 116 3.77 24.69 17.73
N ASP A 117 3.92 25.99 17.96
CA ASP A 117 2.93 27.00 17.59
C ASP A 117 2.87 27.25 16.07
N ILE A 118 4.01 27.20 15.37
CA ILE A 118 4.05 27.23 13.90
C ILE A 118 3.39 25.98 13.34
N LYS A 119 3.74 24.80 13.87
CA LYS A 119 3.17 23.52 13.45
C LYS A 119 1.65 23.50 13.57
N LYS A 120 1.12 24.00 14.69
CA LYS A 120 -0.33 24.10 14.90
C LYS A 120 -0.99 24.95 13.81
N ARG A 121 -0.46 26.16 13.56
CA ARG A 121 -1.00 27.06 12.53
C ARG A 121 -0.90 26.48 11.13
N ALA A 122 0.18 25.77 10.82
CA ALA A 122 0.35 25.09 9.55
C ALA A 122 -0.72 24.00 9.34
N ILE A 123 -1.00 23.20 10.38
CA ILE A 123 -2.06 22.18 10.34
C ILE A 123 -3.44 22.83 10.16
N ASP A 124 -3.71 23.91 10.88
CA ASP A 124 -4.97 24.66 10.76
C ASP A 124 -5.13 25.17 9.31
N ALA A 125 -4.09 25.77 8.71
CA ALA A 125 -4.10 26.23 7.32
C ALA A 125 -4.29 25.10 6.30
N LEU A 126 -3.59 23.97 6.46
CA LEU A 126 -3.80 22.79 5.62
C LEU A 126 -5.24 22.28 5.72
N THR A 127 -5.80 22.26 6.94
CA THR A 127 -7.19 21.82 7.17
C THR A 127 -8.18 22.72 6.42
N GLU A 128 -7.98 24.03 6.43
CA GLU A 128 -8.79 24.98 5.66
C GLU A 128 -8.69 24.73 4.15
N MET A 129 -7.47 24.52 3.61
CA MET A 129 -7.28 24.21 2.18
C MET A 129 -8.00 22.92 1.77
N TYR A 130 -7.95 21.89 2.62
CA TYR A 130 -8.64 20.62 2.39
C TYR A 130 -10.17 20.77 2.43
N ASN A 131 -10.70 21.52 3.39
CA ASN A 131 -12.13 21.76 3.50
C ASN A 131 -12.68 22.55 2.30
N TYR A 132 -11.96 23.58 1.86
CA TYR A 132 -12.34 24.38 0.70
C TYR A 132 -12.51 23.53 -0.57
N ILE A 133 -11.60 22.58 -0.80
CA ILE A 133 -11.65 21.73 -2.00
C ILE A 133 -12.70 20.63 -1.88
N SER A 134 -12.95 20.14 -0.66
CA SER A 134 -14.09 19.25 -0.38
C SER A 134 -15.43 19.92 -0.66
N GLU A 135 -15.54 21.23 -0.44
CA GLU A 135 -16.73 22.02 -0.78
C GLU A 135 -16.87 22.29 -2.28
N LEU A 136 -15.77 22.46 -3.01
CA LEU A 136 -15.77 22.65 -4.47
C LEU A 136 -16.05 21.38 -5.27
N GLN A 137 -15.91 20.20 -4.66
CA GLN A 137 -16.16 18.90 -5.28
C GLN A 137 -17.59 18.38 -5.05
N LYS A 138 -18.46 19.16 -4.38
CA LYS A 138 -19.90 18.90 -4.21
C LYS A 138 -20.71 19.56 -5.31
#